data_AF-A0A535I9F4-F1
#
_entry.id   AF-A0A535I9F4-F1
#
_cell.length_a   1.000
_cell.length_b   1.000
_cell.length_c   1.000
_cell.angle_alpha   90.00
_cell.angle_beta   90.00
_cell.angle_gamma   90.00
#
_symmetry.space_group_name_H-M   'P 1'
#
loop_
_entity.id
_entity.type
_entity.pdbx_description
1 polymer ?
#
loop_
_entity_poly.entity_id
_entity_poly.type
_entity_poly.pdbx_seq_one_letter_code
_entity_poly.pdbx_strand_id
1 'polypeptide(L)'
;MIPGRSSGMRPCMAYKDPARRRAYGREWMKRNPEKARAAMRRWRAAHPDEHKAERRAYYRRHRESELAKNLAYHRAHREVRKASDSRRRVWKLGGGPSFTAAEWLQLVVRYGGRCAYRGEEGPLQADHRIPLTRGGSNVIDNILPACRRCNAEKANMTEDEFRARLELQQRDNLEFD
;
A
#
# COMPACT_ATOMS: atom_id res chain seq x y z
N MET A 1 -53.10 3.44 46.24
CA MET A 1 -53.11 3.88 44.83
C MET A 1 -52.42 5.23 44.77
N ILE A 2 -51.21 5.30 44.19
CA ILE A 2 -50.45 6.56 44.04
C ILE A 2 -50.31 6.82 42.54
N PRO A 3 -50.74 7.99 42.01
CA PRO A 3 -50.79 8.21 40.58
C PRO A 3 -49.47 8.76 40.04
N GLY A 4 -49.07 8.25 38.86
CA GLY A 4 -48.55 9.04 37.75
C GLY A 4 -47.12 9.58 37.84
N ARG A 5 -46.13 8.78 37.38
CA ARG A 5 -44.87 9.33 36.86
C ARG A 5 -45.13 9.98 35.50
N SER A 6 -45.12 11.30 35.43
CA SER A 6 -45.12 12.06 34.18
C SER A 6 -43.76 11.92 33.47
N SER A 7 -43.72 11.08 32.43
CA SER A 7 -42.63 11.00 31.46
C SER A 7 -42.59 12.29 30.63
N GLY A 8 -41.59 13.14 30.90
CA GLY A 8 -41.29 14.32 30.10
C GLY A 8 -40.67 13.93 28.75
N MET A 9 -41.50 13.50 27.80
CA MET A 9 -41.12 13.29 26.41
C MET A 9 -40.81 14.66 25.79
N ARG A 10 -39.53 14.96 25.51
CA ARG A 10 -39.15 16.17 24.79
C ARG A 10 -39.87 16.19 23.43
N PRO A 11 -40.59 17.26 23.06
CA PRO A 11 -41.35 17.28 21.81
C PRO A 11 -40.40 17.15 20.63
N CYS A 12 -40.67 16.19 19.75
CA CYS A 12 -39.99 16.10 18.46
C CYS A 12 -40.32 17.37 17.67
N MET A 13 -39.38 18.31 17.56
CA MET A 13 -39.57 19.46 16.69
C MET A 13 -39.67 18.96 15.24
N ALA A 14 -40.91 18.88 14.74
CA ALA A 14 -41.20 18.69 13.34
C ALA A 14 -40.74 19.95 12.58
N TYR A 15 -39.50 19.94 12.10
CA TYR A 15 -39.04 20.97 11.18
C TYR A 15 -39.84 20.83 9.87
N LYS A 16 -40.88 21.66 9.73
CA LYS A 16 -41.76 21.73 8.55
C LYS A 16 -41.01 22.04 7.24
N ASP A 17 -39.76 22.51 7.34
CA ASP A 17 -38.89 22.81 6.20
C ASP A 17 -37.80 21.72 6.01
N PRO A 18 -37.89 20.92 4.92
CA PRO A 18 -36.90 19.89 4.59
C PRO A 18 -35.47 20.41 4.41
N ALA A 19 -35.27 21.64 3.93
CA ALA A 19 -33.96 22.22 3.71
C ALA A 19 -33.28 22.56 5.05
N ARG A 20 -34.02 23.17 5.98
CA ARG A 20 -33.55 23.44 7.35
C ARG A 20 -33.18 22.15 8.09
N ARG A 21 -33.98 21.09 7.94
CA ARG A 21 -33.68 19.78 8.54
C ARG A 21 -32.36 19.20 8.01
N ARG A 22 -32.15 19.24 6.69
CA ARG A 22 -30.89 18.77 6.08
C ARG A 22 -29.69 19.62 6.52
N ALA A 23 -29.86 20.94 6.62
CA ALA A 23 -28.81 21.84 7.10
C ALA A 23 -28.43 21.55 8.56
N TYR A 24 -29.42 21.39 9.44
CA TYR A 24 -29.19 20.99 10.83
C TYR A 24 -28.49 19.62 10.92
N GLY A 25 -28.91 18.64 10.13
CA GLY A 25 -28.26 17.33 10.09
C GLY A 25 -26.79 17.40 9.65
N ARG A 26 -26.47 18.22 8.64
CA ARG A 26 -25.07 18.46 8.21
C ARG A 26 -24.24 19.10 9.32
N GLU A 27 -24.76 20.14 9.97
CA GLU A 27 -24.08 20.80 11.08
C GLU A 27 -23.90 19.87 12.30
N TRP A 28 -24.90 19.05 12.60
CA TRP A 28 -24.81 18.05 13.67
C TRP A 28 -23.72 17.02 13.38
N MET A 29 -23.64 16.51 12.15
CA MET A 29 -22.57 15.56 11.74
C MET A 29 -21.19 16.20 11.81
N LYS A 30 -21.06 17.48 11.46
CA LYS A 30 -19.80 18.24 11.55
C LYS A 30 -19.36 18.40 13.01
N ARG A 31 -20.29 18.70 13.91
CA ARG A 31 -20.04 18.86 15.36
C ARG A 31 -19.89 17.52 16.10
N ASN A 32 -20.41 16.42 15.54
CA ASN A 32 -20.40 15.09 16.14
C ASN A 32 -19.84 14.01 15.18
N PRO A 33 -18.60 14.17 14.68
CA PRO A 33 -18.09 13.34 13.60
C PRO A 33 -17.94 11.87 14.01
N GLU A 34 -17.56 11.60 15.25
CA GLU A 34 -17.44 10.22 15.75
C GLU A 34 -18.79 9.51 15.85
N LYS A 35 -19.80 10.19 16.41
CA LYS A 35 -21.16 9.64 16.53
C LYS A 35 -21.77 9.38 15.15
N ALA A 36 -21.56 10.30 14.20
CA ALA A 36 -22.02 10.14 12.82
C ALA A 36 -21.34 8.93 12.13
N ARG A 37 -20.01 8.80 12.26
CA ARG A 37 -19.27 7.64 11.72
C ARG A 37 -19.70 6.33 12.36
N ALA A 38 -19.90 6.30 13.68
CA ALA A 38 -20.37 5.11 14.39
C ALA A 38 -21.78 4.69 13.97
N ALA A 39 -22.71 5.65 13.80
CA ALA A 39 -24.03 5.38 13.26
C ALA A 39 -23.96 4.83 11.82
N MET A 40 -23.14 5.42 10.96
CA MET A 40 -22.93 4.96 9.58
C MET A 40 -22.32 3.55 9.52
N ARG A 41 -21.36 3.24 10.40
CA ARG A 41 -20.80 1.87 10.51
C ARG A 41 -21.86 0.86 10.90
N ARG A 42 -22.69 1.16 11.91
CA ARG A 42 -23.81 0.29 12.33
C ARG A 42 -24.81 0.07 11.19
N TRP A 43 -25.18 1.14 10.49
CA TRP A 43 -26.10 1.03 9.35
C TRP A 43 -25.52 0.15 8.24
N ARG A 44 -24.25 0.35 7.84
CA ARG A 44 -23.60 -0.49 6.81
C ARG A 44 -23.51 -1.96 7.22
N ALA A 45 -23.34 -2.25 8.51
CA ALA A 45 -23.29 -3.61 9.03
C ALA A 45 -24.68 -4.27 9.05
N ALA A 46 -25.74 -3.51 9.38
CA ALA A 46 -27.13 -3.99 9.36
C ALA A 46 -27.71 -4.10 7.95
N HIS A 47 -27.23 -3.31 6.99
CA HIS A 47 -27.73 -3.23 5.61
C HIS A 47 -26.62 -3.45 4.55
N PRO A 48 -25.88 -4.58 4.58
CA PRO A 48 -24.73 -4.78 3.70
C PRO A 48 -25.11 -4.86 2.22
N ASP A 49 -26.24 -5.49 1.90
CA ASP A 49 -26.69 -5.67 0.51
C ASP A 49 -27.25 -4.40 -0.10
N GLU A 50 -28.05 -3.64 0.64
CA GLU A 50 -28.53 -2.32 0.21
C GLU A 50 -27.35 -1.38 -0.06
N HIS A 51 -26.40 -1.31 0.87
CA HIS A 51 -25.20 -0.49 0.70
C HIS A 51 -24.37 -0.92 -0.52
N LYS A 52 -24.25 -2.24 -0.76
CA LYS A 52 -23.57 -2.79 -1.94
C LYS A 52 -24.30 -2.46 -3.24
N ALA A 53 -25.62 -2.56 -3.26
CA ALA A 53 -26.47 -2.23 -4.41
C ALA A 53 -26.39 -0.74 -4.75
N GLU A 54 -26.48 0.13 -3.74
CA GLU A 54 -26.32 1.58 -3.88
C GLU A 54 -24.93 1.92 -4.43
N ARG A 55 -23.87 1.37 -3.85
CA ARG A 55 -22.48 1.60 -4.31
C ARG A 55 -22.28 1.15 -5.76
N ARG A 56 -22.88 0.02 -6.16
CA ARG A 56 -22.86 -0.44 -7.55
C ARG A 56 -23.62 0.52 -8.48
N ALA A 57 -24.79 1.00 -8.08
CA ALA A 57 -25.58 1.95 -8.87
C ALA A 57 -24.85 3.30 -9.01
N TYR A 58 -24.23 3.79 -7.95
CA TYR A 58 -23.36 4.96 -7.97
C TYR A 58 -22.21 4.75 -8.97
N TYR A 59 -21.45 3.67 -8.82
CA TYR A 59 -20.32 3.39 -9.70
C TYR A 59 -20.73 3.27 -11.17
N ARG A 60 -21.88 2.65 -11.47
CA ARG A 60 -22.40 2.58 -12.85
C ARG A 60 -22.66 3.97 -13.43
N ARG A 61 -23.31 4.86 -12.66
CA ARG A 61 -23.63 6.23 -13.10
C ARG A 61 -22.40 7.13 -13.21
N HIS A 62 -21.37 6.87 -12.41
CA HIS A 62 -20.17 7.71 -12.32
C HIS A 62 -18.91 7.05 -12.89
N ARG A 63 -19.06 5.94 -13.63
CA ARG A 63 -17.95 5.06 -14.07
C ARG A 63 -16.82 5.84 -14.72
N GLU A 64 -17.13 6.68 -15.70
CA GLU A 64 -16.13 7.46 -16.43
C GLU A 64 -15.36 8.41 -15.51
N SER A 65 -16.08 9.17 -14.68
CA SER A 65 -15.46 10.10 -13.73
C SER A 65 -14.59 9.39 -12.69
N GLU A 66 -15.03 8.21 -12.21
CA GLU A 66 -14.26 7.41 -11.25
C GLU A 66 -13.01 6.80 -11.91
N LEU A 67 -13.11 6.33 -13.15
CA LEU A 67 -11.96 5.87 -13.93
C LEU A 67 -10.96 7.00 -14.19
N ALA A 68 -11.44 8.19 -14.58
CA ALA A 68 -10.60 9.36 -14.79
C ALA A 68 -9.86 9.77 -13.51
N LYS A 69 -10.56 9.80 -12.36
CA LYS A 69 -9.94 10.06 -11.05
C LYS A 69 -8.91 8.99 -10.69
N ASN A 70 -9.21 7.72 -10.88
CA ASN A 70 -8.28 6.62 -10.59
C ASN A 70 -7.03 6.70 -11.48
N LEU A 71 -7.19 7.00 -12.77
CA LEU A 71 -6.08 7.18 -13.70
C LEU A 71 -5.23 8.39 -13.30
N ALA A 72 -5.84 9.53 -12.98
CA ALA A 72 -5.13 10.71 -12.50
C ALA A 72 -4.37 10.42 -11.20
N TYR A 73 -5.02 9.74 -10.25
CA TYR A 73 -4.40 9.31 -9.00
C TYR A 73 -3.18 8.44 -9.26
N HIS A 74 -3.29 7.36 -10.05
CA HIS A 74 -2.16 6.48 -10.33
C HIS A 74 -1.07 7.12 -11.18
N ARG A 75 -1.40 8.11 -12.02
CA ARG A 75 -0.41 8.91 -12.75
C ARG A 75 0.40 9.79 -11.79
N ALA A 76 -0.26 10.43 -10.82
CA ALA A 76 0.40 11.24 -9.81
C ALA A 76 1.15 10.40 -8.75
N HIS A 77 0.68 9.18 -8.48
CA HIS A 77 1.20 8.28 -7.43
C HIS A 77 1.78 7.00 -8.04
N ARG A 78 2.76 7.16 -8.93
CA ARG A 78 3.37 6.04 -9.66
C ARG A 78 3.99 5.00 -8.72
N GLU A 79 4.47 5.44 -7.56
CA GLU A 79 5.06 4.62 -6.50
C GLU A 79 4.06 3.63 -5.91
N VAL A 80 2.78 4.03 -5.76
CA VAL A 80 1.71 3.14 -5.29
C VAL A 80 1.47 2.01 -6.29
N ARG A 81 1.46 2.33 -7.59
CA ARG A 81 1.31 1.34 -8.66
C ARG A 81 2.52 0.41 -8.72
N LYS A 82 3.73 0.96 -8.69
CA LYS A 82 4.98 0.19 -8.67
C LYS A 82 5.03 -0.81 -7.51
N ALA A 83 4.64 -0.39 -6.31
CA ALA A 83 4.57 -1.26 -5.14
C ALA A 83 3.54 -2.38 -5.31
N SER A 84 2.37 -2.08 -5.86
CA SER A 84 1.32 -3.06 -6.14
C SER A 84 1.75 -4.09 -7.19
N ASP A 85 2.37 -3.63 -8.28
CA ASP A 85 2.88 -4.50 -9.35
C ASP A 85 4.04 -5.39 -8.86
N SER A 86 4.91 -4.86 -8.00
CA SER A 86 5.97 -5.63 -7.36
C SER A 86 5.41 -6.75 -6.47
N ARG A 87 4.44 -6.46 -5.59
CA ARG A 87 3.77 -7.48 -4.76
C ARG A 87 3.08 -8.54 -5.62
N ARG A 88 2.40 -8.11 -6.69
CA ARG A 88 1.74 -9.03 -7.63
C ARG A 88 2.75 -9.95 -8.31
N ARG A 89 3.91 -9.43 -8.71
CA ARG A 89 4.98 -10.22 -9.34
C ARG A 89 5.51 -11.28 -8.38
N VAL A 90 5.77 -10.92 -7.12
CA VAL A 90 6.21 -11.87 -6.08
C VAL A 90 5.19 -12.99 -5.92
N TRP A 91 3.90 -12.65 -5.78
CA TRP A 91 2.83 -13.65 -5.64
C TRP A 91 2.76 -14.60 -6.85
N LYS A 92 2.79 -14.06 -8.08
CA LYS A 92 2.74 -14.87 -9.31
C LYS A 92 3.91 -15.84 -9.44
N LEU A 93 5.08 -15.46 -8.95
CA LEU A 93 6.31 -16.26 -9.04
C LEU A 93 6.54 -17.14 -7.80
N GLY A 94 5.57 -17.22 -6.88
CA GLY A 94 5.70 -18.05 -5.68
C GLY A 94 6.75 -17.55 -4.68
N GLY A 95 7.12 -16.26 -4.72
CA GLY A 95 8.19 -15.70 -3.88
C GLY A 95 7.87 -15.62 -2.38
N GLY A 96 6.72 -16.11 -1.93
CA GLY A 96 6.38 -16.19 -0.51
C GLY A 96 6.13 -14.83 0.17
N PRO A 97 6.27 -14.76 1.51
CA PRO A 97 6.06 -13.51 2.24
C PRO A 97 7.12 -12.47 1.88
N SER A 98 6.76 -11.20 2.05
CA SER A 98 7.68 -10.08 1.80
C SER A 98 8.35 -9.65 3.10
N PHE A 99 9.65 -9.33 3.02
CA PHE A 99 10.34 -8.64 4.09
C PHE A 99 9.68 -7.29 4.42
N THR A 100 9.85 -6.86 5.67
CA THR A 100 9.34 -5.61 6.23
C THR A 100 10.33 -4.47 6.03
N ALA A 101 9.85 -3.23 6.16
CA ALA A 101 10.71 -2.05 6.11
C ALA A 101 11.77 -2.06 7.23
N ALA A 102 11.44 -2.60 8.41
CA ALA A 102 12.37 -2.69 9.53
C ALA A 102 13.51 -3.68 9.25
N GLU A 103 13.20 -4.86 8.72
CA GLU A 103 14.21 -5.85 8.30
C GLU A 103 15.13 -5.29 7.22
N TRP A 104 14.57 -4.57 6.24
CA TRP A 104 15.36 -3.88 5.22
C TRP A 104 16.33 -2.86 5.82
N LEU A 105 15.87 -2.00 6.72
CA LEU A 105 16.73 -1.00 7.38
C LEU A 105 17.84 -1.66 8.19
N GLN A 106 17.54 -2.73 8.93
CA GLN A 106 18.54 -3.49 9.68
C GLN A 106 19.58 -4.13 8.75
N LEU A 107 19.14 -4.68 7.61
CA LEU A 107 20.05 -5.22 6.60
C LEU A 107 20.97 -4.14 6.04
N VAL A 108 20.44 -2.97 5.70
CA VAL A 108 21.25 -1.84 5.21
C VAL A 108 22.29 -1.41 6.25
N VAL A 109 21.90 -1.32 7.53
CA VAL A 109 22.84 -1.00 8.63
C VAL A 109 23.93 -2.06 8.76
N ARG A 110 23.58 -3.35 8.65
CA ARG A 110 24.56 -4.45 8.69
C ARG A 110 25.61 -4.35 7.58
N TYR A 111 25.23 -3.84 6.42
CA TYR A 111 26.14 -3.59 5.29
C TYR A 111 26.80 -2.21 5.35
N GLY A 112 26.69 -1.49 6.48
CA GLY A 112 27.29 -0.17 6.66
C GLY A 112 26.76 0.91 5.71
N GLY A 113 25.53 0.75 5.21
CA GLY A 113 24.96 1.67 4.21
C GLY A 113 25.60 1.57 2.83
N ARG A 114 26.25 0.45 2.51
CA ARG A 114 26.98 0.24 1.25
C ARG A 114 26.40 -0.89 0.41
N CYS A 115 26.70 -0.85 -0.88
CA CYS A 115 26.37 -1.91 -1.83
C CYS A 115 27.09 -3.23 -1.47
N ALA A 116 26.36 -4.34 -1.41
CA ALA A 116 26.85 -5.68 -1.10
C ALA A 116 27.79 -6.29 -2.17
N TYR A 117 27.88 -5.65 -3.34
CA TYR A 117 28.72 -6.09 -4.45
C TYR A 117 30.04 -5.32 -4.50
N ARG A 118 29.98 -4.02 -4.80
CA ARG A 118 31.16 -3.17 -5.02
C ARG A 118 31.47 -2.21 -3.87
N GLY A 119 30.68 -2.22 -2.79
CA GLY A 119 30.91 -1.34 -1.62
C GLY A 119 30.57 0.14 -1.84
N GLU A 120 30.04 0.52 -3.00
CA GLU A 120 29.64 1.89 -3.33
C GLU A 120 28.57 2.42 -2.36
N GLU A 121 28.72 3.69 -1.97
CA GLU A 121 27.72 4.43 -1.19
C GLU A 121 26.59 4.97 -2.08
N GLY A 122 25.48 5.32 -1.45
CA GLY A 122 24.35 6.01 -2.11
C GLY A 122 23.03 5.25 -1.99
N PRO A 123 22.03 5.59 -2.83
CA PRO A 123 20.72 4.95 -2.76
C PRO A 123 20.78 3.45 -3.06
N LEU A 124 20.38 2.64 -2.07
CA LEU A 124 20.37 1.18 -2.16
C LEU A 124 18.98 0.67 -2.53
N GLN A 125 18.96 -0.44 -3.27
CA GLN A 125 17.80 -1.19 -3.69
C GLN A 125 17.89 -2.61 -3.16
N ALA A 126 16.75 -3.22 -2.84
CA ALA A 126 16.68 -4.63 -2.50
C ALA A 126 16.89 -5.47 -3.78
N ASP A 127 18.04 -6.13 -3.87
CA ASP A 127 18.34 -7.13 -4.89
C ASP A 127 18.17 -8.54 -4.32
N HIS A 128 17.68 -9.46 -5.13
CA HIS A 128 17.47 -10.85 -4.71
C HIS A 128 18.71 -11.70 -4.97
N ARG A 129 19.27 -12.38 -3.96
CA ARG A 129 20.40 -13.31 -4.15
C ARG A 129 20.09 -14.35 -5.21
N ILE A 130 18.93 -14.98 -5.12
CA ILE A 130 18.33 -15.80 -6.18
C ILE A 130 17.16 -15.02 -6.75
N PRO A 131 17.17 -14.64 -8.04
CA PRO A 131 16.06 -13.90 -8.65
C PRO A 131 14.73 -14.65 -8.57
N LEU A 132 13.63 -13.91 -8.40
CA LEU A 132 12.27 -14.47 -8.35
C LEU A 132 11.95 -15.35 -9.59
N THR A 133 12.45 -14.96 -10.77
CA THR A 133 12.26 -15.73 -12.02
C THR A 133 12.98 -17.07 -12.04
N ARG A 134 13.87 -17.31 -11.07
CA ARG A 134 14.65 -18.54 -10.89
C ARG A 134 14.28 -19.25 -9.58
N GLY A 135 13.08 -18.98 -9.05
CA GLY A 135 12.56 -19.63 -7.85
C GLY A 135 13.03 -19.04 -6.53
N GLY A 136 13.68 -17.88 -6.54
CA GLY A 136 14.04 -17.19 -5.30
C GLY A 136 12.81 -16.64 -4.55
N SER A 137 12.95 -16.45 -3.24
CA SER A 137 11.92 -15.91 -2.36
C SER A 137 12.05 -14.39 -2.16
N ASN A 138 11.04 -13.74 -1.59
CA ASN A 138 11.06 -12.32 -1.22
C ASN A 138 11.22 -12.11 0.29
N VAL A 139 11.82 -13.09 0.99
CA VAL A 139 12.18 -13.01 2.41
C VAL A 139 13.53 -12.33 2.57
N ILE A 140 13.80 -11.74 3.74
CA ILE A 140 14.99 -10.92 3.95
C ILE A 140 16.31 -11.67 3.70
N ASP A 141 16.36 -12.97 3.97
CA ASP A 141 17.56 -13.79 3.77
C ASP A 141 17.99 -13.87 2.29
N ASN A 142 17.01 -13.79 1.37
CA ASN A 142 17.27 -13.76 -0.06
C ASN A 142 17.50 -12.33 -0.58
N ILE A 143 17.65 -11.32 0.29
CA ILE A 143 17.84 -9.92 -0.12
C ILE A 143 19.23 -9.42 0.22
N LEU A 144 19.76 -8.60 -0.68
CA LEU A 144 20.99 -7.83 -0.51
C LEU A 144 20.73 -6.35 -0.79
N PRO A 145 21.42 -5.43 -0.09
CA PRO A 145 21.42 -4.03 -0.47
C PRO A 145 22.38 -3.81 -1.64
N ALA A 146 21.85 -3.39 -2.79
CA ALA A 146 22.63 -3.15 -4.00
C ALA A 146 22.43 -1.72 -4.52
N CYS A 147 23.48 -1.08 -5.03
CA CYS A 147 23.32 0.18 -5.76
C CYS A 147 22.58 -0.06 -7.09
N ARG A 148 22.01 1.01 -7.67
CA ARG A 148 21.25 0.93 -8.94
C ARG A 148 22.06 0.25 -10.06
N ARG A 149 23.36 0.54 -10.16
CA ARG A 149 24.25 0.00 -11.19
C ARG A 149 24.41 -1.51 -11.04
N CYS A 150 24.84 -1.98 -9.87
CA CYS A 150 25.04 -3.40 -9.61
C CYS A 150 23.75 -4.20 -9.78
N ASN A 151 22.63 -3.70 -9.26
CA ASN A 151 21.33 -4.35 -9.41
C ASN A 151 20.91 -4.49 -10.89
N ALA A 152 21.11 -3.44 -11.69
CA ALA A 152 20.81 -3.47 -13.12
C ALA A 152 21.73 -4.41 -13.91
N GLU A 153 23.03 -4.43 -13.61
CA GLU A 153 24.00 -5.31 -14.25
C GLU A 153 23.79 -6.79 -13.88
N LYS A 154 23.40 -7.07 -12.63
CA LYS A 154 23.08 -8.42 -12.16
C LYS A 154 21.84 -8.99 -12.86
N ALA A 155 20.79 -8.17 -13.01
CA ALA A 155 19.55 -8.54 -13.68
C ALA A 155 18.94 -9.86 -13.16
N ASN A 156 18.97 -10.93 -13.97
CA ASN A 156 18.44 -12.26 -13.64
C ASN A 156 19.51 -13.30 -13.28
N MET A 157 20.76 -12.87 -13.09
CA MET A 157 21.81 -13.72 -12.54
C MET A 157 21.60 -13.93 -11.03
N THR A 158 22.04 -15.08 -10.53
CA THR A 158 22.18 -15.29 -9.08
C THR A 158 23.30 -14.41 -8.52
N GLU A 159 23.35 -14.28 -7.19
CA GLU A 159 24.46 -13.64 -6.50
C GLU A 159 25.79 -14.26 -6.91
N ASP A 160 25.91 -15.58 -6.90
CA ASP A 160 27.15 -16.29 -7.20
C ASP A 160 27.59 -16.07 -8.65
N GLU A 161 26.66 -16.18 -9.60
CA GLU A 161 26.94 -15.90 -11.02
C GLU A 161 27.41 -14.47 -11.24
N PHE A 162 26.78 -13.50 -10.56
CA PHE A 162 27.19 -12.11 -10.68
C PHE A 162 28.54 -11.85 -10.01
N ARG A 163 28.81 -12.43 -8.85
CA ARG A 163 30.12 -12.32 -8.18
C ARG A 163 31.23 -12.91 -9.05
N ALA A 164 31.03 -14.09 -9.61
CA ALA A 164 31.98 -14.71 -10.54
C ALA A 164 32.26 -13.79 -11.75
N ARG A 165 31.21 -13.16 -12.31
CA ARG A 165 31.38 -12.17 -13.39
C ARG A 165 32.19 -10.95 -12.95
N LEU A 166 31.98 -10.44 -11.74
CA LEU A 166 32.74 -9.30 -11.21
C LEU A 166 34.21 -9.66 -11.02
N GLU A 167 34.50 -10.86 -10.52
CA GLU A 167 35.87 -11.35 -10.35
C GLU A 167 36.61 -11.45 -11.68
N LEU A 168 35.95 -11.96 -12.74
CA LEU A 168 36.53 -11.98 -14.08
C LEU A 168 36.82 -10.57 -14.59
N GLN A 169 35.88 -9.64 -14.46
CA GLN A 169 36.09 -8.24 -14.85
C GLN A 169 37.24 -7.58 -14.10
N GLN A 170 37.43 -7.91 -12.82
CA GLN A 170 38.54 -7.40 -12.03
C GLN A 170 39.89 -7.97 -12.48
N ARG A 171 39.94 -9.27 -12.83
CA ARG A 171 41.15 -9.91 -13.36
C ARG A 171 41.55 -9.34 -14.70
N ASP A 172 40.60 -9.23 -15.63
CA ASP A 172 40.86 -8.66 -16.96
C ASP A 172 41.41 -7.24 -16.82
N ASN A 173 40.82 -6.40 -15.95
CA ASN A 173 41.31 -5.04 -15.72
C ASN A 173 42.74 -4.98 -15.16
N LEU A 174 43.19 -6.02 -14.43
CA LEU A 174 44.55 -6.09 -13.86
C LEU A 174 45.58 -6.66 -14.84
N GLU A 175 45.17 -7.38 -15.89
CA GLU A 175 46.08 -7.90 -16.93
C GLU A 175 46.40 -6.87 -18.03
N PHE A 176 45.62 -5.77 -18.10
CA PHE A 176 45.78 -4.70 -19.10
C PHE A 176 46.29 -3.36 -18.53
N ASP A 177 46.61 -3.29 -17.23
CA ASP A 177 47.32 -2.17 -16.57
C ASP A 177 48.80 -2.53 -16.34
#